data_AF-A0A972ZQP8-F1
#
_entry.id   AF-A0A972ZQP8-F1
#
_cell.length_a   1.000
_cell.length_b   1.000
_cell.length_c   1.000
_cell.angle_alpha   90.00
_cell.angle_beta   90.00
_cell.angle_gamma   90.00
#
_symmetry.space_group_name_H-M   'P 1'
#
loop_
_entity.id
_entity.type
_entity.pdbx_description
1 polymer ?
#
loop_
_entity_poly.entity_id
_entity_poly.type
_entity_poly.pdbx_seq_one_letter_code
_entity_poly.pdbx_strand_id
1 'polypeptide(L)' 'MKLTLGFSTCPNDTFMFDAMVHHKIDTEGLDFDVTMGDVE' A
#
# COMPACT_ATOMS: atom_id res chain seq x y z
N MET A 1 2.02 14.07 2.46
CA MET A 1 0.67 14.23 1.84
C MET A 1 -0.03 12.88 1.95
N LYS A 2 -1.28 12.82 2.43
CA LYS A 2 -1.97 11.53 2.64
C LYS A 2 -2.76 11.12 1.39
N LEU A 3 -2.37 10.02 0.76
CA LEU A 3 -3.02 9.42 -0.42
C LEU A 3 -3.79 8.17 0.01
N THR A 4 -4.88 7.85 -0.68
CA THR A 4 -5.58 6.57 -0.47
C THR A 4 -4.99 5.51 -1.39
N LEU A 5 -4.61 4.36 -0.85
CA LEU A 5 -4.06 3.22 -1.59
C LEU A 5 -4.95 2.00 -1.38
N GLY A 6 -5.62 1.57 -2.45
CA GLY A 6 -6.45 0.36 -2.47
C GLY A 6 -5.73 -0.78 -3.19
N PHE A 7 -5.63 -1.96 -2.57
CA PHE A 7 -5.07 -3.16 -3.21
C PHE A 7 -5.69 -4.46 -2.66
N SER A 8 -5.50 -5.57 -3.39
CA SER A 8 -6.09 -6.85 -3.00
C SER A 8 -5.39 -7.48 -1.80
N THR A 9 -6.09 -8.39 -1.13
CA THR A 9 -5.47 -9.19 -0.05
C THR A 9 -4.61 -10.35 -0.58
N CYS A 10 -4.46 -10.46 -1.91
CA CYS A 10 -3.64 -11.50 -2.50
C CYS A 10 -2.18 -11.38 -2.05
N PRO A 11 -1.45 -12.49 -1.92
CA PRO A 11 -0.04 -12.49 -1.53
C PRO A 11 0.86 -11.63 -2.43
N ASN A 12 0.52 -11.51 -3.71
CA ASN A 12 1.27 -10.69 -4.66
C ASN A 12 1.19 -9.21 -4.29
N ASP A 13 -0.02 -8.65 -4.21
CA ASP A 13 -0.22 -7.23 -3.95
C ASP A 13 0.28 -6.84 -2.56
N THR A 14 -0.02 -7.65 -1.54
CA THR A 14 0.49 -7.42 -0.18
C THR A 14 2.02 -7.40 -0.15
N PHE A 15 2.68 -8.28 -0.90
CA PHE A 15 4.14 -8.26 -1.05
C PHE A 15 4.64 -7.03 -1.82
N MET A 16 3.96 -6.65 -2.92
CA MET A 16 4.33 -5.49 -3.75
C MET A 16 4.26 -4.18 -2.97
N PHE A 17 3.23 -4.00 -2.13
CA PHE A 17 2.98 -2.74 -1.41
C PHE A 17 3.55 -2.71 0.02
N ASP A 18 4.06 -3.83 0.55
CA ASP A 18 4.60 -3.92 1.92
C ASP A 18 5.63 -2.84 2.22
N ALA A 19 6.58 -2.61 1.31
CA ALA A 19 7.64 -1.64 1.54
C ALA A 19 7.13 -0.20 1.57
N MET A 20 6.14 0.14 0.73
CA MET A 20 5.54 1.47 0.69
C MET A 20 4.64 1.72 1.92
N VAL A 21 3.75 0.78 2.23
CA VAL A 21 2.77 0.92 3.33
C VAL A 21 3.44 0.95 4.70
N HIS A 22 4.53 0.19 4.89
CA HIS A 22 5.27 0.14 6.14
C HIS A 22 6.49 1.10 6.17
N HIS A 23 6.62 2.01 5.20
CA HIS A 23 7.72 2.97 5.11
C HIS A 23 9.12 2.32 5.23
N LYS A 24 9.31 1.16 4.61
CA LYS A 24 10.60 0.46 4.54
C LYS A 24 11.53 1.03 3.46
N ILE A 25 10.99 1.92 2.61
CA ILE A 25 11.71 2.68 1.58
C ILE A 25 11.32 4.16 1.69
N ASP A 26 12.15 5.05 1.11
CA ASP A 26 11.82 6.48 1.03
C ASP A 26 10.61 6.69 0.12
N THR A 27 9.57 7.30 0.66
CA THR A 27 8.32 7.62 -0.03
C THR A 27 8.20 9.13 -0.33
N GLU A 28 9.30 9.89 -0.23
CA GLU A 28 9.35 11.34 -0.50
C GLU A 28 8.31 12.14 0.31
N GLY A 29 7.98 11.68 1.52
CA GLY A 29 6.99 12.31 2.40
C GLY A 29 5.52 12.03 2.02
N LEU A 30 5.27 10.98 1.23
CA LEU A 30 3.94 10.42 1.00
C LEU A 30 3.55 9.48 2.14
N ASP A 31 2.29 9.61 2.57
CA ASP A 31 1.63 8.74 3.54
C ASP A 31 0.43 8.06 2.88
N PHE A 32 0.12 6.83 3.29
CA PHE A 32 -0.93 6.04 2.68
C PHE A 32 -2.06 5.69 3.66
N ASP A 33 -3.29 5.95 3.26
CA ASP A 33 -4.50 5.42 3.87
C ASP A 33 -4.89 4.15 3.11
N VAL A 34 -4.71 3.00 3.74
CA VAL A 34 -4.77 1.70 3.07
C VAL A 34 -6.15 1.09 3.19
N THR A 35 -6.74 0.76 2.04
CA THR A 35 -7.98 -0.02 1.95
C THR A 35 -7.67 -1.36 1.31
N MET A 36 -7.87 -2.45 2.05
CA MET A 36 -7.71 -3.80 1.49
C MET A 36 -9.07 -4.36 1.12
N GLY A 37 -9.21 -4.89 -0.09
CA GLY A 37 -10.45 -5.47 -0.58
C GLY A 37 -10.20 -6.27 -1.85
N ASP A 38 -10.99 -7.30 -2.10
CA ASP A 38 -10.82 -8.12 -3.30
C ASP A 38 -11.07 -7.30 -4.56
N VAL A 39 -10.26 -7.53 -5.59
CA VAL A 39 -10.36 -6.84 -6.89
C VAL A 39 -10.78 -7.92 -7.89
N GLU A 40 -12.08 -8.25 -7.90
CA GLU A 40 -12.68 -9.20 -8.86
C GLU A 40 -12.79 -8.62 -10.27
#